data_AF-A0A2G8SBS6-F1
#
_entry.id   AF-A0A2G8SBS6-F1
#
_cell.length_a   1.000
_cell.length_b   1.000
_cell.length_c   1.000
_cell.angle_alpha   90.00
_cell.angle_beta   90.00
_cell.angle_gamma   90.00
#
_symmetry.space_group_name_H-M   'P 1'
#
loop_
_entity.id
_entity.type
_entity.pdbx_description
1 polymer ?
#
loop_
_entity_poly.entity_id
_entity_poly.type
_entity_poly.pdbx_seq_one_letter_code
_entity_poly.pdbx_strand_id
1 'polypeptide(L)'
;MARLELPASLLLLAPACDDRTPASAEEGAEPLGFTTVDTFEAVHTPPGDLKDARYSIDVSDLLHEGNTKVYRGTLSVDGRRHRNADVVCKLARGKTSVEALHREADLYRGRLAPLQGRCIPTFVGLFGGETEGEERACLVLTYEGSVMQLSLYTSTIDFRKKVVNALLAVHKAGVHHGAFNEAHIVVRDGDHAPVLVGFDTAEEHVCHLSGPIEFYAPQPHSSAVGCEEVYWACVVAAAWLPATVDFLNTTIPVEWALEGFEELVARAPKGTDPDLARMHAELTREDLLEWIEERELYDGQPLPVKIAD
;
A
#
# COMPACT_ATOMS: atom_id res chain seq x y z
N MET A 1 43.31 -13.81 23.75
CA MET A 1 42.68 -14.21 22.48
C MET A 1 41.61 -13.18 22.17
N ALA A 2 41.84 -12.31 21.19
CA ALA A 2 40.78 -11.45 20.68
C ALA A 2 39.78 -12.35 19.94
N ARG A 3 38.52 -12.38 20.36
CA ARG A 3 37.44 -12.91 19.52
C ARG A 3 37.36 -11.97 18.32
N LEU A 4 37.53 -12.51 17.12
CA LEU A 4 37.07 -11.82 15.91
C LEU A 4 35.55 -11.75 16.01
N GLU A 5 35.02 -10.55 16.28
CA GLU A 5 33.59 -10.26 16.13
C GLU A 5 33.30 -10.34 14.62
N LEU A 6 32.37 -11.20 14.23
CA LEU A 6 31.96 -11.37 12.83
C LEU A 6 30.68 -10.55 12.65
N PRO A 7 30.54 -9.76 11.57
CA PRO A 7 29.31 -9.05 11.32
C PRO A 7 28.16 -10.06 11.21
N ALA A 8 26.98 -9.69 11.70
CA ALA A 8 25.76 -10.45 11.46
C ALA A 8 25.59 -10.72 9.95
N SER A 9 25.07 -11.87 9.58
CA SER A 9 24.96 -12.30 8.18
C SER A 9 23.56 -12.81 7.88
N LEU A 10 23.11 -12.66 6.63
CA LEU A 10 21.88 -13.24 6.13
C LEU A 10 22.19 -14.31 5.09
N LEU A 11 21.64 -15.50 5.28
CA LEU A 11 21.63 -16.60 4.33
C LEU A 11 20.25 -16.70 3.67
N LEU A 12 20.17 -16.54 2.34
CA LEU A 12 18.93 -16.79 1.61
C LEU A 12 18.94 -18.21 1.03
N LEU A 13 17.98 -19.02 1.47
CA LEU A 13 17.83 -20.41 1.09
C LEU A 13 16.62 -20.55 0.17
N ALA A 14 16.82 -21.01 -1.06
CA ALA A 14 15.72 -21.44 -1.92
C ALA A 14 15.58 -22.96 -1.90
N PRO A 15 14.35 -23.48 -2.02
CA PRO A 15 14.15 -24.89 -2.32
C PRO A 15 14.86 -25.22 -3.64
N ALA A 16 15.58 -26.35 -3.69
CA ALA A 16 16.13 -26.83 -4.95
C ALA A 16 14.96 -27.08 -5.92
N CYS A 17 14.94 -26.36 -7.05
CA CYS A 17 14.00 -26.67 -8.13
C CYS A 17 14.26 -28.11 -8.60
N ASP A 18 13.27 -28.99 -8.42
CA ASP A 18 13.28 -30.32 -9.01
C ASP A 18 12.95 -30.20 -10.50
N ASP A 19 13.96 -29.87 -11.31
CA ASP A 19 13.91 -30.04 -12.77
C ASP A 19 14.01 -31.54 -13.10
N ARG A 20 13.00 -32.32 -12.72
CA ARG A 20 12.83 -33.70 -13.21
C ARG A 20 11.37 -33.98 -13.55
N THR A 21 11.13 -34.00 -14.85
CA THR A 21 10.14 -34.82 -15.55
C THR A 21 9.91 -36.17 -14.84
N PRO A 22 8.67 -36.69 -14.75
CA PRO A 22 8.39 -37.88 -13.96
C PRO A 22 9.00 -39.11 -14.63
N ALA A 23 9.92 -39.79 -13.93
CA ALA A 23 10.28 -41.16 -14.24
C ALA A 23 10.51 -41.92 -12.92
N SER A 24 9.55 -42.80 -12.64
CA SER A 24 9.64 -44.06 -11.89
C SER A 24 10.57 -44.14 -10.67
N ALA A 25 9.93 -44.46 -9.54
CA ALA A 25 10.48 -44.92 -8.27
C ALA A 25 11.78 -45.73 -8.38
N GLU A 26 12.78 -45.37 -7.57
CA GLU A 26 13.55 -46.29 -6.72
C GLU A 26 14.12 -45.54 -5.52
N GLU A 27 14.34 -46.29 -4.45
CA GLU A 27 14.61 -45.89 -3.06
C GLU A 27 15.97 -45.22 -2.85
N GLY A 28 15.99 -44.20 -1.98
CA GLY A 28 17.21 -43.56 -1.49
C GLY A 28 17.00 -42.07 -1.22
N ALA A 29 16.22 -41.73 -0.19
CA ALA A 29 16.02 -40.35 0.23
C ALA A 29 17.29 -39.80 0.89
N GLU A 30 18.18 -39.22 0.08
CA GLU A 30 19.17 -38.27 0.56
C GLU A 30 18.47 -36.97 1.02
N PRO A 31 19.04 -36.23 2.00
CA PRO A 31 18.40 -35.02 2.52
C PRO A 31 18.23 -34.00 1.40
N LEU A 32 17.01 -33.46 1.27
CA LEU A 32 16.67 -32.35 0.37
C LEU A 32 17.70 -31.23 0.52
N GLY A 33 18.59 -31.10 -0.47
CA GLY A 33 19.65 -30.09 -0.47
C GLY A 33 19.06 -28.72 -0.75
N PHE A 34 19.35 -27.74 0.10
CA PHE A 34 19.08 -26.33 -0.19
C PHE A 34 20.17 -25.82 -1.13
N THR A 35 19.81 -25.20 -2.25
CA THR A 35 20.74 -24.38 -3.01
C THR A 35 20.81 -23.02 -2.33
N THR A 36 21.92 -22.72 -1.67
CA THR A 36 22.23 -21.38 -1.16
C THR A 36 22.11 -20.39 -2.31
N VAL A 37 21.20 -19.42 -2.21
CA VAL A 37 20.99 -18.43 -3.28
C VAL A 37 22.03 -17.32 -3.16
N ASP A 38 22.24 -16.79 -1.95
CA ASP A 38 23.17 -15.70 -1.68
C ASP A 38 23.50 -15.62 -0.18
N THR A 39 24.68 -15.08 0.16
CA THR A 39 25.06 -14.68 1.54
C THR A 39 25.28 -13.17 1.57
N PHE A 40 24.69 -12.49 2.55
CA PHE A 40 24.81 -11.04 2.75
C PHE A 40 25.37 -10.74 4.13
N GLU A 41 26.04 -9.61 4.26
CA GLU A 41 26.45 -9.03 5.54
C GLU A 41 25.42 -8.02 6.01
N ALA A 42 25.22 -7.91 7.32
CA ALA A 42 24.32 -6.94 7.90
C ALA A 42 24.85 -5.52 7.68
N VAL A 43 24.03 -4.70 7.03
CA VAL A 43 24.25 -3.25 6.94
C VAL A 43 23.56 -2.59 8.12
N HIS A 44 22.29 -2.93 8.36
CA HIS A 44 21.47 -2.40 9.45
C HIS A 44 20.60 -3.49 10.07
N THR A 45 20.72 -3.67 11.39
CA THR A 45 19.80 -4.45 12.23
C THR A 45 19.34 -3.61 13.43
N PRO A 46 18.12 -3.83 13.98
CA PRO A 46 17.63 -3.11 15.14
C PRO A 46 18.56 -3.22 16.37
N PRO A 47 18.63 -2.18 17.24
CA PRO A 47 19.43 -2.24 18.46
C PRO A 47 18.92 -3.33 19.40
N GLY A 48 19.77 -4.29 19.76
CA GLY A 48 19.44 -5.42 20.64
C GLY A 48 19.60 -6.79 19.99
N ASP A 49 19.76 -6.83 18.66
CA ASP A 49 20.17 -8.04 17.97
C ASP A 49 21.67 -8.32 18.21
N LEU A 50 22.01 -9.61 18.36
CA LEU A 50 23.38 -10.04 18.65
C LEU A 50 24.30 -9.61 17.52
N LYS A 51 25.40 -8.93 17.83
CA LYS A 51 26.38 -8.44 16.84
C LYS A 51 26.94 -9.52 15.91
N ASP A 52 26.84 -10.79 16.31
CA ASP A 52 27.27 -11.98 15.57
C ASP A 52 26.08 -12.88 15.12
N ALA A 53 24.85 -12.37 15.10
CA ALA A 53 23.66 -13.16 14.76
C ALA A 53 23.70 -13.67 13.31
N ARG A 54 23.38 -14.95 13.11
CA ARG A 54 23.17 -15.51 11.78
C ARG A 54 21.69 -15.59 11.46
N TYR A 55 21.25 -14.73 10.56
CA TYR A 55 19.92 -14.75 9.99
C TYR A 55 19.90 -15.75 8.84
N SER A 56 18.85 -16.55 8.74
CA SER A 56 18.58 -17.39 7.57
C SER A 56 17.12 -17.27 7.20
N ILE A 57 16.84 -17.13 5.90
CA ILE A 57 15.47 -17.07 5.40
C ILE A 57 15.28 -18.20 4.39
N ASP A 58 14.34 -19.07 4.73
CA ASP A 58 13.83 -20.11 3.84
C ASP A 58 12.76 -19.48 2.96
N VAL A 59 13.10 -19.19 1.69
CA VAL A 59 12.21 -18.55 0.72
C VAL A 59 11.13 -19.54 0.29
N SER A 60 9.87 -19.13 0.34
CA SER A 60 8.73 -19.95 -0.06
C SER A 60 8.14 -19.53 -1.41
N ASP A 61 7.91 -18.23 -1.61
CA ASP A 61 7.13 -17.71 -2.73
C ASP A 61 7.76 -16.46 -3.34
N LEU A 62 7.71 -16.34 -4.67
CA LEU A 62 8.00 -15.09 -5.39
C LEU A 62 6.70 -14.27 -5.44
N LEU A 63 6.69 -13.13 -4.74
CA LEU A 63 5.53 -12.22 -4.67
C LEU A 63 5.53 -11.18 -5.80
N HIS A 64 6.71 -10.73 -6.23
CA HIS A 64 6.85 -9.74 -7.30
C HIS A 64 8.21 -9.86 -7.99
N GLU A 65 8.23 -9.62 -9.30
CA GLU A 65 9.43 -9.57 -10.12
C GLU A 65 9.43 -8.31 -11.01
N GLY A 66 10.44 -7.47 -10.81
CA GLY A 66 10.68 -6.24 -11.57
C GLY A 66 12.13 -5.79 -11.40
N ASN A 67 12.36 -4.49 -11.20
CA ASN A 67 13.70 -3.95 -10.88
C ASN A 67 14.25 -4.50 -9.56
N THR A 68 13.37 -4.94 -8.67
CA THR A 68 13.67 -5.73 -7.48
C THR A 68 12.83 -7.00 -7.51
N LYS A 69 13.32 -8.06 -6.87
CA LYS A 69 12.53 -9.28 -6.64
C LYS A 69 12.04 -9.31 -5.20
N VAL A 70 10.78 -9.63 -4.98
CA VAL A 70 10.17 -9.68 -3.65
C VAL A 70 9.74 -11.10 -3.37
N TYR A 71 10.23 -11.66 -2.27
CA TYR A 71 9.97 -13.02 -1.85
C TYR A 71 9.31 -13.07 -0.48
N ARG A 72 8.44 -14.05 -0.25
CA ARG A 72 8.02 -14.45 1.09
C ARG A 72 8.97 -15.53 1.60
N GLY A 73 9.22 -15.57 2.90
CA GLY A 73 9.97 -16.66 3.51
C GLY A 73 9.85 -16.74 5.01
N THR A 74 10.48 -17.76 5.59
CA THR A 74 10.54 -17.97 7.03
C THR A 74 11.92 -17.60 7.58
N LEU A 75 11.97 -16.61 8.48
CA LEU A 75 13.16 -16.14 9.17
C LEU A 75 13.49 -16.98 10.40
N SER A 76 14.75 -17.40 10.46
CA SER A 76 15.42 -17.93 11.64
C SER A 76 16.63 -17.10 12.01
N VAL A 77 16.92 -17.00 13.30
CA VAL A 77 18.10 -16.32 13.87
C VAL A 77 18.84 -17.33 14.75
N ASP A 78 20.11 -17.56 14.47
CA ASP A 78 20.96 -18.56 15.13
C ASP A 78 20.34 -19.96 15.18
N GLY A 79 19.68 -20.35 14.07
CA GLY A 79 19.00 -21.64 13.93
C GLY A 79 17.69 -21.76 14.71
N ARG A 80 17.18 -20.67 15.30
CA ARG A 80 15.88 -20.63 15.98
C ARG A 80 14.91 -19.77 15.21
N ARG A 81 13.67 -20.25 15.08
CA ARG A 81 12.59 -19.48 14.45
C ARG A 81 12.43 -18.12 15.14
N HIS A 82 12.46 -17.05 14.37
CA HIS A 82 12.33 -15.70 14.90
C HIS A 82 10.89 -15.42 15.38
N ARG A 83 10.70 -14.45 16.30
CA ARG A 83 9.35 -14.07 16.77
C ARG A 83 8.45 -13.59 15.63
N ASN A 84 9.06 -12.90 14.67
CA ASN A 84 8.45 -12.47 13.43
C ASN A 84 9.02 -13.35 12.32
N ALA A 85 8.60 -14.62 12.33
CA ALA A 85 9.16 -15.62 11.45
C ALA A 85 8.72 -15.43 10.01
N ASP A 86 7.51 -14.92 9.77
CA ASP A 86 7.00 -14.72 8.42
C ASP A 86 7.47 -13.35 7.90
N VAL A 87 8.26 -13.35 6.84
CA VAL A 87 8.96 -12.17 6.35
C VAL A 87 8.86 -12.03 4.84
N VAL A 88 9.06 -10.80 4.39
CA VAL A 88 9.27 -10.45 2.99
C VAL A 88 10.73 -10.02 2.80
N CYS A 89 11.36 -10.55 1.75
CA CYS A 89 12.71 -10.19 1.31
C CYS A 89 12.62 -9.46 -0.02
N LYS A 90 12.97 -8.18 -0.04
CA LYS A 90 13.11 -7.39 -1.26
C LYS A 90 14.58 -7.36 -1.67
N LEU A 91 14.88 -7.99 -2.79
CA LEU A 91 16.21 -8.15 -3.36
C LEU A 91 16.45 -7.15 -4.49
N ALA A 92 17.50 -6.36 -4.34
CA ALA A 92 18.00 -5.44 -5.35
C ALA A 92 19.36 -5.91 -5.89
N ARG A 93 19.59 -5.65 -7.18
CA ARG A 93 20.86 -5.88 -7.87
C ARG A 93 21.27 -4.63 -8.64
N GLY A 94 22.57 -4.37 -8.67
CA GLY A 94 23.16 -3.22 -9.33
C GLY A 94 23.00 -1.94 -8.51
N LYS A 95 23.97 -1.04 -8.70
CA LYS A 95 24.16 0.16 -7.89
C LYS A 95 22.88 0.99 -7.67
N THR A 96 22.16 1.31 -8.75
CA THR A 96 20.96 2.18 -8.67
C THR A 96 19.85 1.57 -7.81
N SER A 97 19.56 0.27 -7.98
CA SER A 97 18.50 -0.40 -7.23
C SER A 97 18.90 -0.63 -5.77
N VAL A 98 20.19 -0.90 -5.52
CA VAL A 98 20.73 -1.01 -4.16
C VAL A 98 20.63 0.34 -3.43
N GLU A 99 21.06 1.43 -4.05
CA GLU A 99 20.92 2.78 -3.48
C GLU A 99 19.45 3.13 -3.17
N ALA A 100 18.51 2.76 -4.04
CA ALA A 100 17.08 2.94 -3.78
C ALA A 100 16.60 2.15 -2.55
N LEU A 101 17.04 0.90 -2.41
CA LEU A 101 16.69 0.04 -1.28
C LEU A 101 17.27 0.55 0.04
N HIS A 102 18.48 1.13 0.01
CA HIS A 102 19.07 1.82 1.17
C HIS A 102 18.23 3.03 1.60
N ARG A 103 17.79 3.87 0.65
CA ARG A 103 16.90 5.01 0.96
C ARG A 103 15.59 4.55 1.59
N GLU A 104 14.97 3.49 1.05
CA GLU A 104 13.76 2.89 1.62
C GLU A 104 14.00 2.40 3.06
N ALA A 105 15.11 1.69 3.30
CA ALA A 105 15.49 1.22 4.64
C ALA A 105 15.70 2.37 5.64
N ASP A 106 16.28 3.49 5.20
CA ASP A 106 16.48 4.66 6.06
C ASP A 106 15.16 5.32 6.45
N LEU A 107 14.14 5.32 5.58
CA LEU A 107 12.79 5.77 5.93
C LEU A 107 12.18 4.90 7.05
N TYR A 108 12.26 3.58 6.92
CA TYR A 108 11.81 2.62 7.94
C TYR A 108 12.48 2.84 9.30
N ARG A 109 13.79 3.09 9.30
CA ARG A 109 14.58 3.33 10.52
C ARG A 109 14.35 4.71 11.12
N GLY A 110 14.05 5.70 10.28
CA GLY A 110 13.84 7.09 10.65
C GLY A 110 12.36 7.43 10.80
N ARG A 111 11.84 8.18 9.83
CA ARG A 111 10.51 8.81 9.91
C ARG A 111 9.37 7.82 10.06
N LEU A 112 9.45 6.65 9.42
CA LEU A 112 8.40 5.64 9.45
C LEU A 112 8.43 4.78 10.72
N ALA A 113 9.48 4.86 11.55
CA ALA A 113 9.63 4.01 12.72
C ALA A 113 8.41 3.96 13.66
N PRO A 114 7.70 5.06 13.94
CA PRO A 114 6.51 5.04 14.81
C PRO A 114 5.28 4.32 14.24
N LEU A 115 5.30 3.96 12.95
CA LEU A 115 4.14 3.39 12.24
C LEU A 115 4.25 1.86 12.05
N GLN A 116 5.45 1.31 12.27
CA GLN A 116 5.79 -0.09 12.03
C GLN A 116 4.94 -1.05 12.87
N GLY A 117 4.46 -2.12 12.22
CA GLY A 117 3.59 -3.12 12.82
C GLY A 117 2.16 -2.63 13.10
N ARG A 118 1.84 -1.38 12.72
CA ARG A 118 0.49 -0.81 12.87
C ARG A 118 -0.18 -0.64 11.52
N CYS A 119 0.39 0.21 10.67
CA CYS A 119 -0.14 0.50 9.33
C CYS A 119 0.90 0.41 8.21
N ILE A 120 2.14 -0.01 8.54
CA ILE A 120 3.20 -0.39 7.61
C ILE A 120 3.94 -1.62 8.20
N PRO A 121 4.71 -2.38 7.40
CA PRO A 121 5.50 -3.51 7.87
C PRO A 121 6.53 -3.13 8.93
N THR A 122 6.96 -4.13 9.70
CA THR A 122 8.09 -4.01 10.63
C THR A 122 9.39 -4.36 9.91
N PHE A 123 10.37 -3.47 10.03
CA PHE A 123 11.73 -3.55 9.55
C PHE A 123 12.50 -4.53 10.41
N VAL A 124 12.96 -5.60 9.77
CA VAL A 124 13.81 -6.60 10.39
C VAL A 124 15.28 -6.25 10.16
N GLY A 125 15.64 -5.82 8.96
CA GLY A 125 17.02 -5.45 8.66
C GLY A 125 17.28 -5.16 7.19
N LEU A 126 18.41 -4.53 6.93
CA LEU A 126 19.00 -4.37 5.62
C LEU A 126 20.34 -5.11 5.60
N PHE A 127 20.52 -5.96 4.60
CA PHE A 127 21.72 -6.75 4.39
C PHE A 127 22.28 -6.45 3.01
N GLY A 128 23.60 -6.36 2.89
CA GLY A 128 24.30 -5.98 1.67
C GLY A 128 25.42 -6.95 1.37
N GLY A 129 25.84 -7.02 0.12
CA GLY A 129 26.93 -7.86 -0.30
C GLY A 129 27.30 -7.65 -1.75
N GLU A 130 28.34 -8.34 -2.17
CA GLU A 130 28.77 -8.38 -3.57
C GLU A 130 28.77 -9.84 -4.02
N THR A 131 28.19 -10.12 -5.17
CA THR A 131 28.20 -11.48 -5.75
C THR A 131 28.56 -11.35 -7.21
N GLU A 132 29.58 -12.09 -7.65
CA GLU A 132 30.05 -12.07 -9.05
C GLU A 132 30.44 -10.67 -9.56
N GLY A 133 30.87 -9.76 -8.68
CA GLY A 133 31.23 -8.39 -9.04
C GLY A 133 30.04 -7.42 -9.15
N GLU A 134 28.84 -7.88 -8.81
CA GLU A 134 27.62 -7.06 -8.79
C GLU A 134 27.19 -6.78 -7.34
N GLU A 135 26.90 -5.51 -7.06
CA GLU A 135 26.38 -5.06 -5.77
C GLU A 135 24.94 -5.53 -5.57
N ARG A 136 24.65 -6.07 -4.38
CA ARG A 136 23.34 -6.64 -4.04
C ARG A 136 22.94 -6.22 -2.63
N ALA A 137 21.64 -6.05 -2.44
CA ALA A 137 21.07 -5.77 -1.12
C ALA A 137 19.74 -6.48 -0.92
N CYS A 138 19.45 -6.82 0.32
CA CYS A 138 18.24 -7.49 0.78
C CYS A 138 17.63 -6.71 1.93
N LEU A 139 16.46 -6.13 1.70
CA LEU A 139 15.63 -5.52 2.73
C LEU A 139 14.66 -6.58 3.25
N VAL A 140 14.66 -6.79 4.56
CA VAL A 140 13.80 -7.77 5.23
C VAL A 140 12.76 -7.03 6.06
N LEU A 141 11.49 -7.29 5.77
CA LEU A 141 10.32 -6.75 6.46
C LEU A 141 9.44 -7.89 6.96
N THR A 142 8.52 -7.64 7.89
CA THR A 142 7.47 -8.62 8.23
C THR A 142 6.52 -8.83 7.06
N TYR A 143 6.09 -10.08 6.87
CA TYR A 143 4.98 -10.37 5.98
C TYR A 143 3.68 -10.00 6.69
N GLU A 144 2.92 -9.10 6.09
CA GLU A 144 1.74 -8.49 6.70
C GLU A 144 0.43 -8.96 6.06
N GLY A 145 0.45 -10.03 5.24
CA GLY A 145 -0.75 -10.57 4.57
C GLY A 145 -0.71 -10.43 3.05
N SER A 146 -1.88 -10.50 2.42
CA SER A 146 -2.02 -10.53 0.95
C SER A 146 -2.33 -9.15 0.37
N VAL A 147 -1.83 -8.88 -0.83
CA VAL A 147 -2.18 -7.67 -1.59
C VAL A 147 -3.70 -7.58 -1.74
N MET A 148 -4.24 -6.37 -1.63
CA MET A 148 -5.65 -6.08 -1.82
C MET A 148 -6.12 -6.56 -3.20
N GLN A 149 -7.16 -7.40 -3.22
CA GLN A 149 -7.67 -8.01 -4.45
C GLN A 149 -8.89 -7.29 -5.03
N LEU A 150 -9.62 -6.54 -4.19
CA LEU A 150 -10.79 -5.77 -4.57
C LEU A 150 -10.40 -4.30 -4.74
N SER A 151 -11.18 -3.54 -5.50
CA SER A 151 -10.93 -2.10 -5.62
C SER A 151 -11.13 -1.40 -4.28
N LEU A 152 -10.31 -0.38 -4.01
CA LEU A 152 -10.53 0.46 -2.83
C LEU A 152 -11.86 1.20 -2.93
N TYR A 153 -12.31 1.55 -4.13
CA TYR A 153 -13.62 2.16 -4.38
C TYR A 153 -14.76 1.31 -3.82
N THR A 154 -14.82 0.02 -4.14
CA THR A 154 -15.95 -0.86 -3.75
C THR A 154 -15.83 -1.43 -2.33
N SER A 155 -14.75 -1.10 -1.61
CA SER A 155 -14.56 -1.54 -0.23
C SER A 155 -15.49 -0.82 0.74
N THR A 156 -15.71 -1.41 1.92
CA THR A 156 -16.52 -0.78 2.97
C THR A 156 -15.92 0.54 3.42
N ILE A 157 -16.77 1.51 3.77
CA ILE A 157 -16.34 2.81 4.32
C ILE A 157 -15.31 2.70 5.45
N ASP A 158 -15.46 1.74 6.37
CA ASP A 158 -14.53 1.58 7.48
C ASP A 158 -13.13 1.17 7.01
N PHE A 159 -13.05 0.29 6.01
CA PHE A 159 -11.78 -0.10 5.41
C PHE A 159 -11.16 1.07 4.64
N ARG A 160 -11.94 1.78 3.81
CA ARG A 160 -11.49 2.97 3.06
C ARG A 160 -10.94 4.05 4.00
N LYS A 161 -11.63 4.33 5.10
CA LYS A 161 -11.17 5.24 6.17
C LYS A 161 -9.85 4.77 6.78
N LYS A 162 -9.70 3.48 7.08
CA LYS A 162 -8.43 2.94 7.62
C LYS A 162 -7.27 3.10 6.64
N VAL A 163 -7.48 2.88 5.34
CA VAL A 163 -6.47 3.09 4.30
C VAL A 163 -6.06 4.56 4.22
N VAL A 164 -7.03 5.46 4.10
CA VAL A 164 -6.75 6.91 4.07
C VAL A 164 -6.02 7.34 5.34
N ASN A 165 -6.44 6.88 6.51
CA ASN A 165 -5.77 7.19 7.78
C ASN A 165 -4.35 6.63 7.88
N ALA A 166 -4.07 5.47 7.29
CA ALA A 166 -2.71 4.93 7.20
C ALA A 166 -1.82 5.85 6.38
N LEU A 167 -2.29 6.32 5.22
CA LEU A 167 -1.55 7.26 4.38
C LEU A 167 -1.36 8.61 5.10
N LEU A 168 -2.42 9.15 5.72
CA LEU A 168 -2.31 10.37 6.53
C LEU A 168 -1.27 10.23 7.66
N ALA A 169 -1.13 9.05 8.26
CA ALA A 169 -0.10 8.79 9.26
C ALA A 169 1.31 8.81 8.67
N VAL A 170 1.50 8.27 7.46
CA VAL A 170 2.75 8.35 6.69
C VAL A 170 3.11 9.81 6.37
N HIS A 171 2.16 10.60 5.88
CA HIS A 171 2.37 12.03 5.63
C HIS A 171 2.68 12.82 6.91
N LYS A 172 2.02 12.49 8.03
CA LYS A 172 2.29 13.10 9.34
C LYS A 172 3.68 12.76 9.88
N ALA A 173 4.22 11.60 9.52
CA ALA A 173 5.61 11.25 9.76
C ALA A 173 6.60 12.02 8.85
N GLY A 174 6.08 12.78 7.89
CA GLY A 174 6.85 13.59 6.95
C GLY A 174 7.44 12.76 5.82
N VAL A 175 6.66 11.78 5.33
CA VAL A 175 7.01 10.95 4.18
C VAL A 175 5.90 11.06 3.13
N HIS A 176 6.28 11.22 1.87
CA HIS A 176 5.43 11.06 0.70
C HIS A 176 5.66 9.65 0.16
N HIS A 177 4.61 8.88 -0.08
CA HIS A 177 4.73 7.48 -0.49
C HIS A 177 5.14 7.34 -1.96
N GLY A 178 4.71 8.23 -2.85
CA GLY A 178 5.15 8.34 -4.25
C GLY A 178 4.46 7.42 -5.26
N ALA A 179 3.89 6.31 -4.80
CA ALA A 179 3.27 5.29 -5.65
C ALA A 179 1.99 4.70 -5.04
N PHE A 180 1.25 5.47 -4.23
CA PHE A 180 0.03 4.97 -3.59
C PHE A 180 -1.01 4.47 -4.63
N ASN A 181 -1.35 3.19 -4.54
CA ASN A 181 -2.42 2.52 -5.30
C ASN A 181 -2.77 1.18 -4.62
N GLU A 182 -3.79 0.46 -5.09
CA GLU A 182 -4.24 -0.80 -4.46
C GLU A 182 -3.17 -1.91 -4.43
N ALA A 183 -2.21 -1.92 -5.37
CA ALA A 183 -1.12 -2.91 -5.36
C ALA A 183 -0.14 -2.71 -4.19
N HIS A 184 -0.14 -1.51 -3.60
CA HIS A 184 0.65 -1.12 -2.44
C HIS A 184 -0.15 -1.16 -1.13
N ILE A 185 -1.35 -1.76 -1.15
CA ILE A 185 -2.17 -2.00 0.03
C ILE A 185 -2.21 -3.50 0.28
N VAL A 186 -1.72 -3.92 1.44
CA VAL A 186 -1.83 -5.30 1.93
C VAL A 186 -2.95 -5.37 2.97
N VAL A 187 -3.75 -6.43 2.91
CA VAL A 187 -4.77 -6.74 3.91
C VAL A 187 -4.21 -7.75 4.89
N ARG A 188 -4.12 -7.36 6.17
CA ARG A 188 -3.52 -8.20 7.20
C ARG A 188 -4.36 -9.41 7.57
N ASP A 189 -3.69 -10.56 7.59
CA ASP A 189 -4.29 -11.81 8.02
C ASP A 189 -4.74 -11.70 9.49
N GLY A 190 -5.99 -12.07 9.75
CA GLY A 190 -6.59 -12.08 11.09
C GLY A 190 -7.44 -10.86 11.41
N ASP A 191 -6.88 -9.64 11.39
CA ASP A 191 -7.62 -8.41 11.75
C ASP A 191 -8.17 -7.63 10.54
N HIS A 192 -7.79 -8.02 9.32
CA HIS A 192 -8.16 -7.36 8.07
C HIS A 192 -7.81 -5.87 8.03
N ALA A 193 -6.80 -5.43 8.79
CA ALA A 193 -6.33 -4.06 8.75
C ALA A 193 -5.52 -3.80 7.48
N PRO A 194 -5.65 -2.62 6.87
CA PRO A 194 -4.79 -2.24 5.75
C PRO A 194 -3.38 -1.88 6.22
N VAL A 195 -2.40 -2.33 5.46
CA VAL A 195 -0.97 -2.09 5.67
C VAL A 195 -0.39 -1.55 4.37
N LEU A 196 0.21 -0.36 4.42
CA LEU A 196 0.86 0.24 3.25
C LEU A 196 2.27 -0.32 3.08
N VAL A 197 2.62 -0.67 1.83
CA VAL A 197 3.90 -1.29 1.44
C VAL A 197 4.44 -0.62 0.18
N GLY A 198 5.72 -0.85 -0.16
CA GLY A 198 6.30 -0.35 -1.42
C GLY A 198 6.77 1.10 -1.34
N PHE A 199 7.75 1.35 -0.46
CA PHE A 199 8.30 2.69 -0.21
C PHE A 199 9.54 2.97 -1.07
N ASP A 200 9.75 2.28 -2.20
CA ASP A 200 10.91 2.50 -3.08
C ASP A 200 10.91 3.86 -3.80
N THR A 201 9.74 4.44 -3.98
CA THR A 201 9.55 5.80 -4.53
C THR A 201 9.30 6.85 -3.46
N ALA A 202 9.30 6.43 -2.18
CA ALA A 202 9.00 7.31 -1.09
C ALA A 202 10.16 8.26 -0.78
N GLU A 203 9.81 9.46 -0.33
CA GLU A 203 10.77 10.51 -0.01
C GLU A 203 10.34 11.32 1.20
N GLU A 204 11.29 12.05 1.79
CA GLU A 204 10.96 13.01 2.85
C GLU A 204 10.08 14.12 2.31
N HIS A 205 9.04 14.48 3.07
CA HIS A 205 8.01 15.39 2.61
C HIS A 205 7.52 16.28 3.74
N VAL A 206 7.26 17.54 3.42
CA VAL A 206 6.53 18.47 4.28
C VAL A 206 5.08 18.50 3.80
N CYS A 207 4.21 17.80 4.52
CA CYS A 207 2.81 17.74 4.14
C CYS A 207 2.09 19.06 4.45
N HIS A 208 1.49 19.65 3.42
CA HIS A 208 0.69 20.87 3.52
C HIS A 208 -0.82 20.58 3.57
N LEU A 209 -1.20 19.37 4.01
CA LEU A 209 -2.59 18.97 4.18
C LEU A 209 -3.36 20.02 4.99
N SER A 210 -4.42 20.52 4.39
CA SER A 210 -5.24 21.60 4.90
C SER A 210 -6.52 21.04 5.52
N GLY A 211 -6.45 20.71 6.81
CA GLY A 211 -7.60 20.24 7.59
C GLY A 211 -7.87 18.73 7.52
N PRO A 212 -8.94 18.27 8.20
CA PRO A 212 -9.33 16.86 8.20
C PRO A 212 -10.00 16.44 6.88
N ILE A 213 -9.86 15.17 6.51
CA ILE A 213 -10.63 14.57 5.42
C ILE A 213 -11.99 14.15 5.95
N GLU A 214 -13.04 14.87 5.55
CA GLU A 214 -14.43 14.54 5.87
C GLU A 214 -15.03 13.64 4.77
N PHE A 215 -15.44 12.43 5.16
CA PHE A 215 -16.06 11.51 4.22
C PHE A 215 -17.48 11.98 3.85
N TYR A 216 -17.82 11.87 2.57
CA TYR A 216 -19.06 12.33 1.94
C TYR A 216 -19.34 13.84 2.03
N ALA A 217 -18.33 14.65 2.32
CA ALA A 217 -18.36 16.05 1.91
C ALA A 217 -18.24 16.15 0.37
N PRO A 218 -18.72 17.25 -0.25
CA PRO A 218 -18.41 17.54 -1.64
C PRO A 218 -16.90 17.51 -1.88
N GLN A 219 -16.48 16.89 -2.99
CA GLN A 219 -15.07 16.78 -3.31
C GLN A 219 -14.43 18.17 -3.46
N PRO A 220 -13.44 18.53 -2.64
CA PRO A 220 -12.77 19.80 -2.75
C PRO A 220 -11.88 19.83 -3.99
N HIS A 221 -11.49 21.02 -4.44
CA HIS A 221 -10.39 21.13 -5.41
C HIS A 221 -9.08 20.66 -4.77
N SER A 222 -8.18 20.04 -5.55
CA SER A 222 -6.90 19.49 -5.03
C SER A 222 -6.06 20.52 -4.27
N SER A 223 -6.05 21.77 -4.71
CA SER A 223 -5.37 22.88 -4.03
C SER A 223 -5.92 23.20 -2.64
N ALA A 224 -7.21 22.92 -2.38
CA ALA A 224 -7.82 23.12 -1.07
C ALA A 224 -7.45 22.00 -0.09
N VAL A 225 -7.13 20.79 -0.58
CA VAL A 225 -6.56 19.71 0.24
C VAL A 225 -5.10 20.01 0.58
N GLY A 226 -4.33 20.59 -0.35
CA GLY A 226 -2.95 21.01 -0.11
C GLY A 226 -1.91 19.89 -0.16
N CYS A 227 -2.32 18.66 -0.52
CA CYS A 227 -1.40 17.56 -0.79
C CYS A 227 -1.97 16.66 -1.90
N GLU A 228 -1.24 16.53 -3.00
CA GLU A 228 -1.71 15.85 -4.21
C GLU A 228 -1.88 14.33 -4.01
N GLU A 229 -0.92 13.66 -3.39
CA GLU A 229 -1.01 12.23 -3.10
C GLU A 229 -2.21 11.90 -2.19
N VAL A 230 -2.43 12.69 -1.12
CA VAL A 230 -3.59 12.53 -0.24
C VAL A 230 -4.89 12.78 -1.00
N TYR A 231 -4.92 13.81 -1.86
CA TYR A 231 -6.09 14.09 -2.68
C TYR A 231 -6.45 12.90 -3.58
N TRP A 232 -5.50 12.39 -4.35
CA TRP A 232 -5.75 11.25 -5.24
C TRP A 232 -6.11 9.97 -4.49
N ALA A 233 -5.46 9.72 -3.35
CA ALA A 233 -5.82 8.60 -2.49
C ALA A 233 -7.28 8.68 -2.00
N CYS A 234 -7.75 9.88 -1.66
CA CYS A 234 -9.14 10.12 -1.27
C CYS A 234 -10.12 9.97 -2.44
N VAL A 235 -9.73 10.38 -3.67
CA VAL A 235 -10.53 10.13 -4.88
C VAL A 235 -10.67 8.63 -5.15
N VAL A 236 -9.56 7.87 -5.14
CA VAL A 236 -9.57 6.41 -5.33
C VAL A 236 -10.38 5.72 -4.23
N ALA A 237 -10.27 6.22 -2.99
CA ALA A 237 -11.05 5.73 -1.87
C ALA A 237 -12.50 6.22 -1.87
N ALA A 238 -12.98 6.94 -2.90
CA ALA A 238 -14.30 7.58 -2.95
C ALA A 238 -14.70 8.23 -1.62
N ALA A 239 -13.75 8.96 -1.03
CA ALA A 239 -13.92 9.61 0.26
C ALA A 239 -14.98 10.71 0.19
N TRP A 240 -15.16 11.33 -0.96
CA TRP A 240 -16.06 12.46 -1.16
C TRP A 240 -17.23 12.13 -2.08
N LEU A 241 -18.25 12.98 -2.06
CA LEU A 241 -19.25 13.02 -3.13
C LEU A 241 -18.60 13.49 -4.43
N PRO A 242 -19.19 13.17 -5.60
CA PRO A 242 -18.73 13.73 -6.87
C PRO A 242 -18.57 15.24 -6.76
N ALA A 243 -17.48 15.82 -7.28
CA ALA A 243 -17.30 17.27 -7.26
C ALA A 243 -18.41 17.99 -8.05
N THR A 244 -18.88 17.33 -9.11
CA THR A 244 -19.78 17.90 -10.10
C THR A 244 -20.72 16.86 -10.66
N VAL A 245 -21.85 17.32 -11.20
CA VAL A 245 -22.83 16.53 -11.95
C VAL A 245 -23.12 17.21 -13.28
N ASP A 246 -23.64 16.46 -14.25
CA ASP A 246 -24.02 17.01 -15.56
C ASP A 246 -25.47 17.49 -15.55
N PHE A 247 -25.69 18.73 -16.00
CA PHE A 247 -26.99 19.37 -16.16
C PHE A 247 -27.01 20.20 -17.44
N LEU A 248 -27.99 19.96 -18.32
CA LEU A 248 -28.12 20.64 -19.62
C LEU A 248 -26.83 20.61 -20.47
N ASN A 249 -26.13 19.46 -20.48
CA ASN A 249 -24.83 19.26 -21.14
C ASN A 249 -23.70 20.17 -20.60
N THR A 250 -23.83 20.62 -19.36
CA THR A 250 -22.80 21.39 -18.65
C THR A 250 -22.52 20.76 -17.29
N THR A 251 -21.28 20.85 -16.85
CA THR A 251 -20.86 20.32 -15.55
C THR A 251 -21.05 21.39 -14.48
N ILE A 252 -21.86 21.10 -13.47
CA ILE A 252 -22.20 22.01 -12.37
C ILE A 252 -21.78 21.40 -11.01
N PRO A 253 -21.61 22.21 -9.95
CA PRO A 253 -21.31 21.69 -8.61
C PRO A 253 -22.40 20.74 -8.10
N VAL A 254 -22.00 19.64 -7.44
CA VAL A 254 -22.95 18.63 -6.92
C VAL A 254 -23.94 19.22 -5.92
N GLU A 255 -23.54 20.26 -5.20
CA GLU A 255 -24.36 20.95 -4.20
C GLU A 255 -25.65 21.48 -4.80
N TRP A 256 -25.62 21.90 -6.07
CA TRP A 256 -26.82 22.40 -6.75
C TRP A 256 -27.88 21.31 -6.91
N ALA A 257 -27.47 20.06 -7.14
CA ALA A 257 -28.39 18.92 -7.21
C ALA A 257 -28.84 18.48 -5.82
N LEU A 258 -27.99 18.61 -4.79
CA LEU A 258 -28.33 18.31 -3.40
C LEU A 258 -29.37 19.30 -2.82
N GLU A 259 -29.35 20.55 -3.27
CA GLU A 259 -30.27 21.62 -2.81
C GLU A 259 -31.72 21.45 -3.28
N GLY A 260 -32.00 20.55 -4.22
CA GLY A 260 -33.35 20.16 -4.60
C GLY A 260 -33.69 20.40 -6.08
N PHE A 261 -34.79 19.80 -6.52
CA PHE A 261 -35.15 19.72 -7.93
C PHE A 261 -35.51 21.10 -8.50
N GLU A 262 -36.38 21.82 -7.80
CA GLU A 262 -36.84 23.13 -8.28
C GLU A 262 -35.70 24.17 -8.29
N GLU A 263 -34.74 24.06 -7.37
CA GLU A 263 -33.58 24.96 -7.36
C GLU A 263 -32.64 24.66 -8.54
N LEU A 264 -32.44 23.39 -8.88
CA LEU A 264 -31.67 23.00 -10.07
C LEU A 264 -32.33 23.52 -11.36
N VAL A 265 -33.67 23.39 -11.47
CA VAL A 265 -34.45 23.94 -12.60
C VAL A 265 -34.33 25.46 -12.66
N ALA A 266 -34.39 26.16 -11.52
CA ALA A 266 -34.27 27.61 -11.45
C ALA A 266 -32.91 28.14 -11.93
N ARG A 267 -31.87 27.30 -11.89
CA ARG A 267 -30.52 27.63 -12.38
C ARG A 267 -30.30 27.39 -13.85
N ALA A 268 -31.31 26.90 -14.58
CA ALA A 268 -31.22 26.73 -16.02
C ALA A 268 -30.86 28.07 -16.71
N PRO A 269 -29.99 28.05 -17.74
CA PRO A 269 -29.64 29.24 -18.49
C PRO A 269 -30.88 29.98 -19.02
N LYS A 270 -30.80 31.31 -19.06
CA LYS A 270 -31.93 32.14 -19.50
C LYS A 270 -32.33 31.79 -20.94
N GLY A 271 -33.61 31.48 -21.14
CA GLY A 271 -34.16 31.09 -22.44
C GLY A 271 -34.17 29.59 -22.71
N THR A 272 -33.69 28.77 -21.76
CA THR A 272 -33.91 27.32 -21.78
C THR A 272 -35.41 27.03 -21.72
N ASP A 273 -35.86 26.09 -22.54
CA ASP A 273 -37.23 25.59 -22.49
C ASP A 273 -37.53 24.97 -21.11
N PRO A 274 -38.65 25.33 -20.43
CA PRO A 274 -38.93 24.84 -19.08
C PRO A 274 -39.08 23.32 -18.98
N ASP A 275 -39.65 22.67 -19.99
CA ASP A 275 -39.84 21.21 -19.98
C ASP A 275 -38.49 20.51 -20.18
N LEU A 276 -37.64 21.06 -21.06
CA LEU A 276 -36.27 20.58 -21.23
C LEU A 276 -35.44 20.73 -19.95
N ALA A 277 -35.56 21.87 -19.24
CA ALA A 277 -34.86 22.09 -17.97
C ALA A 277 -35.30 21.09 -16.89
N ARG A 278 -36.61 20.82 -16.80
CA ARG A 278 -37.16 19.81 -15.87
C ARG A 278 -36.67 18.41 -16.21
N MET A 279 -36.75 18.00 -17.49
CA MET A 279 -36.27 16.70 -17.95
C MET A 279 -34.78 16.48 -17.63
N HIS A 280 -33.92 17.48 -17.89
CA HIS A 280 -32.50 17.35 -17.54
C HIS A 280 -32.27 17.34 -16.03
N ALA A 281 -33.03 18.10 -15.25
CA ALA A 281 -32.91 18.07 -13.79
C ALA A 281 -33.34 16.71 -13.20
N GLU A 282 -34.32 16.03 -13.82
CA GLU A 282 -34.72 14.66 -13.46
C GLU A 282 -33.56 13.70 -13.71
N LEU A 283 -32.97 13.72 -14.92
CA LEU A 283 -31.82 12.87 -15.27
C LEU A 283 -30.62 13.11 -14.34
N THR A 284 -30.26 14.37 -14.09
CA THR A 284 -29.17 14.72 -13.16
C THR A 284 -29.41 14.14 -11.77
N ARG A 285 -30.65 14.17 -11.28
CA ARG A 285 -31.02 13.61 -9.97
C ARG A 285 -30.99 12.09 -9.99
N GLU A 286 -31.48 11.46 -11.05
CA GLU A 286 -31.44 10.00 -11.21
C GLU A 286 -29.99 9.49 -11.20
N ASP A 287 -29.09 10.11 -11.95
CA ASP A 287 -27.66 9.75 -11.99
C ASP A 287 -27.01 9.89 -10.60
N LEU A 288 -27.31 10.98 -9.89
CA LEU A 288 -26.78 11.19 -8.53
C LEU A 288 -27.37 10.19 -7.53
N LEU A 289 -28.64 9.84 -7.66
CA LEU A 289 -29.29 8.83 -6.82
C LEU A 289 -28.70 7.44 -7.08
N GLU A 290 -28.49 7.05 -8.34
CA GLU A 290 -27.83 5.80 -8.70
C GLU A 290 -26.43 5.70 -8.06
N TRP A 291 -25.66 6.79 -8.13
CA TRP A 291 -24.36 6.86 -7.46
C TRP A 291 -24.48 6.69 -5.94
N ILE A 292 -25.46 7.35 -5.30
CA ILE A 292 -25.70 7.22 -3.85
C ILE A 292 -26.09 5.79 -3.51
N GLU A 293 -27.04 5.19 -4.23
CA GLU A 293 -27.51 3.82 -4.00
C GLU A 293 -26.38 2.79 -4.16
N GLU A 294 -25.54 2.94 -5.19
CA GLU A 294 -24.34 2.12 -5.38
C GLU A 294 -23.40 2.25 -4.16
N ARG A 295 -23.21 3.48 -3.68
CA ARG A 295 -22.34 3.75 -2.55
C ARG A 295 -22.87 3.17 -1.25
N GLU A 296 -24.17 3.30 -1.00
CA GLU A 296 -24.86 2.71 0.16
C GLU A 296 -24.80 1.18 0.13
N LEU A 297 -24.93 0.57 -1.04
CA LEU A 297 -24.79 -0.87 -1.23
C LEU A 297 -23.41 -1.36 -0.78
N TYR A 298 -22.35 -0.70 -1.24
CA TYR A 298 -20.97 -1.07 -0.88
C TYR A 298 -20.62 -0.74 0.57
N ASP A 299 -21.17 0.34 1.13
CA ASP A 299 -20.94 0.72 2.52
C ASP A 299 -21.79 -0.07 3.51
N GLY A 300 -22.84 -0.76 3.03
CA GLY A 300 -23.77 -1.52 3.84
C GLY A 300 -24.60 -0.65 4.79
N GLN A 301 -24.66 0.66 4.53
CA GLN A 301 -25.40 1.64 5.33
C GLN A 301 -25.79 2.86 4.48
N PRO A 302 -26.88 3.57 4.83
CA PRO A 302 -27.25 4.79 4.15
C PRO A 302 -26.18 5.88 4.27
N LEU A 303 -26.06 6.71 3.22
CA LEU A 303 -25.17 7.86 3.26
C LEU A 303 -25.74 8.95 4.17
N PRO A 304 -24.89 9.72 4.87
CA PRO A 304 -25.33 10.86 5.68
C PRO A 304 -25.69 12.08 4.81
N VAL A 305 -26.20 11.86 3.60
CA VAL A 305 -26.54 12.89 2.61
C VAL A 305 -28.05 13.04 2.57
N LYS A 306 -28.53 14.28 2.51
CA LYS A 306 -29.95 14.58 2.32
C LYS A 306 -30.10 15.36 1.02
N ILE A 307 -30.79 14.78 0.06
CA ILE A 307 -31.25 15.51 -1.11
C ILE A 307 -32.56 16.20 -0.71
N ALA A 308 -32.65 17.50 -0.91
CA ALA A 308 -33.91 18.21 -0.67
C ALA A 308 -34.97 17.79 -1.70
N ASP A 309 -36.22 17.66 -1.24
CA ASP A 309 -37.37 17.43 -2.11
C ASP A 309 -37.62 18.64 -3.03
#